data_AF-A0A944AST7-F1
#
_entry.id   AF-A0A944AST7-F1
#
_cell.length_a   1.000
_cell.length_b   1.000
_cell.length_c   1.000
_cell.angle_alpha   90.00
_cell.angle_beta   90.00
_cell.angle_gamma   90.00
#
_symmetry.space_group_name_H-M   'P 1'
#
loop_
_entity.id
_entity.type
_entity.pdbx_description
1 polymer ?
#
loop_
_entity_poly.entity_id
_entity_poly.type
_entity_poly.pdbx_seq_one_letter_code
_entity_poly.pdbx_strand_id
1 'polypeptide(L)'
;MAEYQNRNFDQAILIADNVLREKRNFDAANFLKAKASFFRNDFHTAEKILNVLVKKHPENFDYKLWLLRTYFLSGKLEESEELIAELKENNSEDWRLFYWQALIAKSQNNFEKYFLSLNSAEQILKETSFIYKELAVIWMELGMADRYMKYTEKKEVLNK
;
A
#
# COMPACT_ATOMS: atom_id res chain seq x y z
N MET A 1 -12.04 -0.16 18.70
CA MET A 1 -11.77 0.40 17.34
C MET A 1 -11.71 -0.69 16.27
N ALA A 2 -11.03 -1.83 16.51
CA ALA A 2 -10.92 -2.92 15.53
C ALA A 2 -12.27 -3.50 15.05
N GLU A 3 -13.25 -3.72 15.95
CA GLU A 3 -14.57 -4.24 15.56
C GLU A 3 -15.33 -3.31 14.60
N TYR A 4 -15.18 -1.99 14.77
CA TYR A 4 -15.82 -0.99 13.92
C TYR A 4 -15.20 -0.97 12.51
N GLN A 5 -13.88 -1.12 12.41
CA GLN A 5 -13.19 -1.21 11.12
C GLN A 5 -13.60 -2.47 10.37
N ASN A 6 -13.64 -3.62 11.04
CA ASN A 6 -14.12 -4.88 10.46
C ASN A 6 -15.54 -4.76 9.91
N ARG A 7 -16.45 -4.13 10.68
CA ARG A 7 -17.82 -3.88 10.26
C ARG A 7 -17.90 -3.00 8.99
N ASN A 8 -17.02 -2.02 8.85
CA ASN A 8 -16.99 -1.16 7.67
C ASN A 8 -16.48 -1.93 6.43
N PHE A 9 -15.52 -2.84 6.60
CA PHE A 9 -15.03 -3.67 5.49
C PHE A 9 -16.07 -4.72 5.06
N ASP A 10 -16.80 -5.32 6.01
CA ASP A 10 -17.91 -6.22 5.71
C ASP A 10 -19.02 -5.53 4.90
N GLN A 11 -19.36 -4.30 5.27
CA GLN A 11 -20.30 -3.49 4.50
C GLN A 11 -19.78 -3.16 3.10
N ALA A 12 -18.50 -2.81 2.97
CA ALA A 12 -17.89 -2.54 1.66
C ALA A 12 -17.93 -3.79 0.75
N ILE A 13 -17.67 -4.98 1.29
CA ILE A 13 -17.79 -6.25 0.57
C ILE A 13 -19.24 -6.49 0.14
N LEU A 14 -20.22 -6.29 1.03
CA LEU A 14 -21.63 -6.46 0.72
C LEU A 14 -22.10 -5.53 -0.40
N ILE A 15 -21.70 -4.26 -0.37
CA ILE A 15 -22.02 -3.29 -1.41
C ILE A 15 -21.40 -3.73 -2.74
N ALA A 16 -20.13 -4.14 -2.75
CA ALA A 16 -19.47 -4.65 -3.94
C ALA A 16 -20.20 -5.88 -4.51
N ASP A 17 -20.60 -6.82 -3.67
CA ASP A 17 -21.32 -8.02 -4.08
C ASP A 17 -22.72 -7.72 -4.62
N ASN A 18 -23.42 -6.72 -4.08
CA ASN A 18 -24.69 -6.25 -4.64
C ASN A 18 -24.50 -5.71 -6.06
N VAL A 19 -23.49 -4.86 -6.27
CA VAL A 19 -23.19 -4.31 -7.59
C VAL A 19 -22.80 -5.42 -8.57
N LEU A 20 -22.01 -6.40 -8.13
CA LEU A 20 -21.57 -7.52 -8.99
C LEU A 20 -22.72 -8.48 -9.36
N ARG A 21 -23.79 -8.54 -8.56
CA ARG A 21 -25.03 -9.26 -8.91
C ARG A 21 -25.78 -8.60 -10.06
N GLU A 22 -25.84 -7.27 -10.08
CA GLU A 22 -26.52 -6.50 -11.13
C GLU A 22 -25.65 -6.33 -12.38
N LYS A 23 -24.36 -6.06 -12.18
CA LYS A 23 -23.35 -5.82 -13.22
C LYS A 23 -22.21 -6.81 -13.07
N ARG A 24 -22.35 -7.95 -13.74
CA ARG A 24 -21.28 -8.95 -13.80
C ARG A 24 -20.01 -8.30 -14.36
N ASN A 25 -18.86 -8.61 -13.75
CA ASN A 25 -17.54 -8.15 -14.17
C ASN A 25 -17.33 -6.63 -14.13
N PHE A 26 -17.89 -5.94 -13.13
CA PHE A 26 -17.61 -4.52 -12.91
C PHE A 26 -16.33 -4.32 -12.09
N ASP A 27 -15.27 -3.86 -12.77
CA ASP A 27 -13.91 -3.81 -12.20
C ASP A 27 -13.79 -2.93 -10.96
N ALA A 28 -14.51 -1.80 -10.90
CA ALA A 28 -14.49 -0.93 -9.73
C ALA A 28 -15.09 -1.61 -8.48
N ALA A 29 -16.15 -2.42 -8.64
CA ALA A 29 -16.71 -3.20 -7.53
C ALA A 29 -15.77 -4.33 -7.11
N ASN A 30 -15.15 -5.03 -8.07
CA ASN A 30 -14.11 -6.01 -7.77
C ASN A 30 -12.93 -5.38 -7.02
N PHE A 31 -12.48 -4.21 -7.44
CA PHE A 31 -11.37 -3.53 -6.78
C PHE A 31 -11.72 -3.08 -5.36
N LEU A 32 -12.93 -2.56 -5.13
CA LEU A 32 -13.43 -2.26 -3.79
C LEU A 32 -13.45 -3.51 -2.91
N LYS A 33 -13.95 -4.63 -3.44
CA LYS A 33 -13.98 -5.92 -2.73
C LYS A 33 -12.57 -6.41 -2.39
N ALA A 34 -11.62 -6.28 -3.31
CA ALA A 34 -10.23 -6.65 -3.06
C ALA A 34 -9.60 -5.83 -1.92
N LYS A 35 -9.78 -4.50 -1.93
CA LYS A 35 -9.28 -3.62 -0.86
C LYS A 35 -9.92 -3.95 0.49
N ALA A 36 -11.24 -4.16 0.51
CA ALA A 36 -11.95 -4.50 1.75
C ALA A 36 -11.51 -5.88 2.29
N SER A 37 -11.27 -6.86 1.41
CA SER A 37 -10.74 -8.18 1.79
C SER A 37 -9.32 -8.06 2.35
N PHE A 38 -8.46 -7.27 1.71
CA PHE A 38 -7.12 -6.96 2.21
C PHE A 38 -7.15 -6.39 3.63
N PHE A 39 -7.98 -5.38 3.89
CA PHE A 39 -8.08 -4.78 5.23
C PHE A 39 -8.69 -5.70 6.29
N ARG A 40 -9.41 -6.75 5.87
CA ARG A 40 -9.87 -7.84 6.75
C ARG A 40 -8.82 -8.94 6.96
N ASN A 41 -7.61 -8.76 6.44
CA ASN A 41 -6.56 -9.79 6.38
C ASN A 41 -6.95 -11.04 5.57
N ASP A 42 -8.00 -10.97 4.75
CA ASP A 42 -8.34 -12.01 3.77
C ASP A 42 -7.51 -11.78 2.49
N PHE A 43 -6.21 -12.04 2.62
CA PHE A 43 -5.26 -11.85 1.53
C PHE A 43 -5.50 -12.82 0.38
N HIS A 44 -6.06 -14.00 0.65
CA HIS A 44 -6.39 -14.98 -0.39
C HIS A 44 -7.46 -14.43 -1.35
N THR A 45 -8.56 -13.88 -0.82
CA THR A 45 -9.60 -13.27 -1.65
C THR A 45 -9.09 -12.02 -2.36
N ALA A 46 -8.34 -11.16 -1.64
CA ALA A 46 -7.76 -9.96 -2.22
C ALA A 46 -6.86 -10.28 -3.42
N GLU A 47 -5.93 -11.23 -3.25
CA GLU A 47 -5.00 -11.67 -4.29
C GLU A 47 -5.74 -12.23 -5.49
N LYS A 48 -6.70 -13.14 -5.27
CA LYS A 48 -7.47 -13.77 -6.36
C LYS A 48 -8.15 -12.72 -7.24
N ILE A 49 -8.75 -11.70 -6.62
CA ILE A 49 -9.43 -10.63 -7.36
C ILE A 49 -8.40 -9.73 -8.07
N LEU A 50 -7.33 -9.34 -7.38
CA LEU A 50 -6.29 -8.46 -7.93
C LEU A 50 -5.56 -9.11 -9.10
N ASN A 51 -5.27 -10.40 -9.06
CA ASN A 51 -4.67 -11.13 -10.19
C ASN A 51 -5.56 -11.09 -11.44
N VAL A 52 -6.88 -11.20 -11.29
CA VAL A 52 -7.82 -11.04 -12.41
C VAL A 52 -7.80 -9.60 -12.95
N LEU A 53 -7.79 -8.61 -12.05
CA LEU A 53 -7.77 -7.20 -12.43
C LEU A 53 -6.47 -6.81 -13.14
N VAL A 54 -5.31 -7.24 -12.63
CA VAL A 54 -3.99 -6.99 -13.24
C VAL A 54 -3.87 -7.70 -14.59
N LYS A 55 -4.37 -8.93 -14.71
CA LYS A 55 -4.38 -9.64 -16.01
C LYS A 55 -5.25 -8.93 -17.05
N LYS A 56 -6.36 -8.33 -16.63
CA LYS A 56 -7.28 -7.61 -17.51
C LYS A 56 -6.76 -6.22 -17.89
N HIS A 57 -6.07 -5.56 -16.97
CA HIS A 57 -5.57 -4.19 -17.10
C HIS A 57 -4.09 -4.13 -16.66
N PRO A 58 -3.17 -4.69 -17.46
CA PRO A 58 -1.76 -4.78 -17.11
C PRO A 58 -1.06 -3.42 -17.01
N GLU A 59 -1.65 -2.34 -17.52
CA GLU A 59 -1.14 -0.98 -17.38
C GLU A 59 -1.62 -0.29 -16.09
N ASN A 60 -2.58 -0.87 -15.37
CA ASN A 60 -3.18 -0.23 -14.20
C ASN A 60 -2.24 -0.34 -12.98
N PHE A 61 -1.55 0.77 -12.69
CA PHE A 61 -0.62 0.88 -11.59
C PHE A 61 -1.25 0.56 -10.22
N ASP A 62 -2.45 1.06 -9.95
CA ASP A 62 -3.10 0.88 -8.65
C ASP A 62 -3.41 -0.61 -8.38
N TYR A 63 -3.86 -1.37 -9.39
CA TYR A 63 -4.11 -2.80 -9.22
C TYR A 63 -2.85 -3.56 -8.86
N LYS A 64 -1.74 -3.28 -9.56
CA LYS A 64 -0.44 -3.86 -9.25
C LYS A 64 0.09 -3.43 -7.89
N LEU A 65 -0.07 -2.16 -7.51
CA LEU A 65 0.34 -1.68 -6.20
C LEU A 65 -0.44 -2.36 -5.06
N TRP A 66 -1.74 -2.60 -5.23
CA TRP A 66 -2.52 -3.37 -4.25
C TRP A 66 -2.17 -4.85 -4.23
N LEU A 67 -1.81 -5.43 -5.38
CA LEU A 67 -1.33 -6.81 -5.45
C LEU A 67 0.01 -6.96 -4.72
N LEU A 68 0.95 -6.03 -4.93
CA LEU A 68 2.22 -5.95 -4.20
C LEU A 68 2.03 -5.95 -2.69
N ARG A 69 1.11 -5.12 -2.19
CA ARG A 69 0.77 -5.06 -0.75
C ARG A 69 0.27 -6.39 -0.24
N THR A 70 -0.58 -7.04 -1.04
CA THR A 70 -1.21 -8.31 -0.71
C THR A 70 -0.17 -9.43 -0.68
N TYR A 71 0.76 -9.47 -1.64
CA TYR A 71 1.89 -10.40 -1.62
C TYR A 71 2.76 -10.21 -0.38
N PHE A 72 3.15 -8.97 -0.06
CA PHE A 72 3.98 -8.70 1.11
C PHE A 72 3.31 -9.18 2.42
N LEU A 73 2.05 -8.80 2.66
CA LEU A 73 1.36 -9.19 3.90
C LEU A 73 0.96 -10.67 3.96
N SER A 74 0.88 -11.36 2.82
CA SER A 74 0.68 -12.82 2.77
C SER A 74 1.99 -13.62 2.87
N GLY A 75 3.14 -12.94 3.01
CA GLY A 75 4.46 -13.57 3.13
C GLY A 75 5.09 -13.99 1.80
N LYS A 76 4.48 -13.62 0.67
CA LYS A 76 4.97 -13.84 -0.69
C LYS A 76 6.02 -12.79 -1.06
N LEU A 77 7.19 -12.91 -0.43
CA LEU A 77 8.25 -11.90 -0.55
C LEU A 77 8.91 -11.92 -1.92
N GLU A 78 9.14 -13.09 -2.53
CA GLU A 78 9.69 -13.18 -3.88
C GLU A 78 8.79 -12.48 -4.90
N GLU A 79 7.49 -12.79 -4.92
CA GLU A 79 6.53 -12.17 -5.86
C GLU A 79 6.40 -10.66 -5.61
N SER A 80 6.60 -10.21 -4.37
CA SER A 80 6.61 -8.79 -4.02
C SER A 80 7.85 -8.07 -4.59
N GLU A 81 9.02 -8.70 -4.55
CA GLU A 81 10.25 -8.13 -5.10
C GLU A 81 10.19 -8.05 -6.63
N GLU A 82 9.72 -9.10 -7.28
CA GLU A 82 9.52 -9.13 -8.74
C GLU A 82 8.55 -8.03 -9.19
N LEU A 83 7.40 -7.90 -8.51
CA LEU A 83 6.39 -6.91 -8.86
C LEU A 83 6.86 -5.46 -8.59
N ILE A 84 7.69 -5.23 -7.57
CA ILE A 84 8.34 -3.93 -7.38
C ILE A 84 9.28 -3.60 -8.53
N ALA A 85 10.08 -4.57 -8.98
CA ALA A 85 11.02 -4.34 -10.07
C ALA A 85 10.27 -3.91 -11.34
N GLU A 86 9.19 -4.63 -11.67
CA GLU A 86 8.30 -4.31 -12.79
C GLU A 86 7.67 -2.91 -12.65
N LEU A 87 7.14 -2.57 -11.46
CA LEU A 87 6.47 -1.28 -11.24
C LEU A 87 7.41 -0.09 -11.39
N LYS A 88 8.68 -0.24 -11.00
CA LYS A 88 9.67 0.83 -11.05
C LYS A 88 10.12 1.19 -12.47
N GLU A 89 10.01 0.27 -13.45
CA GLU A 89 10.37 0.55 -14.83
C GLU A 89 9.58 1.72 -15.42
N ASN A 90 8.31 1.88 -15.01
CA ASN A 90 7.39 2.87 -15.55
C ASN A 90 6.97 3.95 -14.53
N ASN A 91 7.36 3.81 -13.26
CA ASN A 91 6.92 4.68 -12.16
C ASN A 91 8.09 5.01 -11.22
N SER A 92 9.26 5.31 -11.79
CA SER A 92 10.53 5.48 -11.06
C SER A 92 10.53 6.58 -10.01
N GLU A 93 9.55 7.49 -10.04
CA GLU A 93 9.39 8.61 -9.10
C GLU A 93 8.24 8.39 -8.11
N ASP A 94 7.61 7.21 -8.08
CA ASP A 94 6.57 6.94 -7.09
C ASP A 94 7.19 6.53 -5.74
N TRP A 95 7.11 7.42 -4.75
CA TRP A 95 7.64 7.18 -3.40
C TRP A 95 7.09 5.90 -2.76
N ARG A 96 5.86 5.48 -3.12
CA ARG A 96 5.22 4.29 -2.55
C ARG A 96 6.01 3.04 -2.90
N LEU A 97 6.62 2.98 -4.09
CA LEU A 97 7.43 1.84 -4.51
C LEU A 97 8.70 1.72 -3.66
N PHE A 98 9.38 2.84 -3.41
CA PHE A 98 10.55 2.86 -2.52
C PHE A 98 10.19 2.52 -1.08
N TYR A 99 9.01 2.96 -0.61
CA TYR A 99 8.50 2.59 0.70
C TYR A 99 8.26 1.08 0.83
N TRP A 100 7.55 0.46 -0.10
CA TRP A 100 7.33 -1.00 -0.08
C TRP A 100 8.64 -1.78 -0.24
N GLN A 101 9.59 -1.26 -1.04
CA GLN A 101 10.92 -1.84 -1.16
C GLN A 101 11.69 -1.82 0.17
N ALA A 102 11.54 -0.74 0.95
CA ALA A 102 12.11 -0.67 2.29
C ALA A 102 11.45 -1.73 3.21
N LEU A 103 10.13 -1.85 3.21
CA LEU A 103 9.44 -2.83 4.05
C LEU A 103 9.85 -4.28 3.74
N ILE A 104 9.99 -4.63 2.46
CA ILE A 104 10.49 -5.94 2.03
C ILE A 104 11.94 -6.15 2.48
N ALA A 105 12.82 -5.16 2.27
CA ALA A 105 14.20 -5.25 2.72
C ALA A 105 14.30 -5.43 4.25
N LYS A 106 13.42 -4.76 5.01
CA LYS A 106 13.33 -4.89 6.47
C LYS A 106 12.89 -6.30 6.87
N SER A 107 11.88 -6.88 6.22
CA SER A 107 11.45 -8.26 6.53
C SER A 107 12.53 -9.30 6.23
N GLN A 108 13.41 -9.00 5.27
CA GLN A 108 14.58 -9.81 4.91
C GLN A 108 15.83 -9.52 5.77
N ASN A 109 15.77 -8.61 6.75
CA ASN A 109 16.93 -8.12 7.52
C ASN A 109 18.04 -7.46 6.67
N ASN A 110 17.73 -7.03 5.44
CA ASN A 110 18.63 -6.29 4.59
C ASN A 110 18.57 -4.79 4.95
N PHE A 111 19.25 -4.42 6.05
CA PHE A 111 19.20 -3.06 6.59
C PHE A 111 19.82 -2.00 5.67
N GLU A 112 20.80 -2.38 4.85
CA GLU A 112 21.39 -1.49 3.85
C GLU A 112 20.34 -1.06 2.82
N LYS A 113 19.69 -2.04 2.16
CA LYS A 113 18.62 -1.79 1.19
C LYS A 113 17.43 -1.09 1.83
N TYR A 114 17.11 -1.40 3.09
CA TYR A 114 16.06 -0.73 3.86
C TYR A 114 16.32 0.77 3.99
N PHE A 115 17.49 1.17 4.51
CA PHE A 115 17.79 2.60 4.72
C PHE A 115 17.92 3.36 3.40
N LEU A 116 18.54 2.76 2.38
CA LEU A 116 18.62 3.36 1.06
C LEU A 116 17.22 3.62 0.48
N SER A 117 16.35 2.61 0.48
CA SER A 117 15.00 2.72 -0.08
C SER A 117 14.13 3.71 0.70
N LEU A 118 14.24 3.72 2.03
CA LEU A 118 13.51 4.67 2.88
C LEU A 118 13.96 6.11 2.63
N ASN A 119 15.27 6.34 2.47
CA ASN A 119 15.80 7.66 2.15
C ASN A 119 15.30 8.15 0.78
N SER A 120 15.26 7.29 -0.23
CA SER A 120 14.69 7.63 -1.55
C SER A 120 13.21 8.00 -1.45
N ALA A 121 12.41 7.23 -0.70
CA ALA A 121 11.01 7.56 -0.46
C ALA A 121 10.86 8.92 0.23
N GLU A 122 11.65 9.19 1.26
CA GLU A 122 11.64 10.47 1.98
C GLU A 122 12.04 11.66 1.09
N GLN A 123 13.01 11.49 0.19
CA GLN A 123 13.45 12.55 -0.70
C GLN A 123 12.34 12.96 -1.68
N ILE A 124 11.76 11.98 -2.37
CA ILE A 124 10.64 12.21 -3.30
C ILE A 124 9.45 12.86 -2.57
N LEU A 125 9.13 12.38 -1.36
CA LEU A 125 8.06 12.93 -0.54
C LEU A 125 8.29 14.39 -0.14
N LYS A 126 9.53 14.76 0.23
CA LYS A 126 9.91 16.15 0.57
C LYS A 126 9.77 17.08 -0.63
N GLU A 127 10.10 16.58 -1.82
CA GLU A 127 9.96 17.32 -3.08
C GLU A 127 8.48 17.50 -3.49
N THR A 128 7.56 16.68 -2.96
CA THR A 128 6.13 16.68 -3.34
C THR A 128 5.22 17.56 -2.45
N SER A 129 5.71 18.11 -1.33
CA SER A 129 5.03 19.09 -0.43
C SER A 129 3.48 19.02 -0.34
N PHE A 130 2.91 17.86 0.01
CA PHE A 130 1.60 17.72 0.66
C PHE A 130 1.41 16.21 0.88
N ILE A 131 1.83 15.64 2.02
CA ILE A 131 1.34 14.36 2.61
C ILE A 131 2.11 14.12 3.93
N TYR A 132 1.91 15.00 4.92
CA TYR A 132 2.43 14.76 6.29
C TYR A 132 1.53 13.82 7.12
N LYS A 133 0.31 13.54 6.65
CA LYS A 133 -0.69 12.74 7.38
C LYS A 133 -0.50 11.23 7.19
N GLU A 134 -0.13 10.78 5.99
CA GLU A 134 0.16 9.35 5.77
C GLU A 134 1.47 8.93 6.44
N LEU A 135 2.47 9.83 6.48
CA LEU A 135 3.73 9.61 7.22
C LEU A 135 3.52 9.43 8.72
N ALA A 136 2.62 10.21 9.32
CA ALA A 136 2.29 10.08 10.74
C ALA A 136 1.69 8.70 11.08
N VAL A 137 0.83 8.17 10.21
CA VAL A 137 0.24 6.83 10.39
C VAL A 137 1.30 5.74 10.20
N ILE A 138 2.15 5.87 9.17
CA ILE A 138 3.25 4.94 8.90
C ILE A 138 4.27 4.88 10.04
N TRP A 139 4.69 6.03 10.59
CA TRP A 139 5.65 6.06 11.70
C TRP A 139 5.05 5.56 13.02
N MET A 140 3.74 5.77 13.22
CA MET A 140 3.01 5.25 14.37
C MET A 140 2.88 3.72 14.30
N GLU A 141 2.62 3.16 13.12
CA GLU A 141 2.55 1.70 12.89
C GLU A 141 3.91 1.00 13.00
N LEU A 142 5.02 1.72 12.83
CA LEU A 142 6.39 1.19 12.91
C LEU A 142 7.05 1.34 14.29
N GLY A 143 6.35 1.89 15.29
CA GLY A 143 6.89 2.12 16.64
C GLY A 143 8.03 3.16 16.71
N MET A 144 8.19 4.00 15.67
CA MET A 144 9.27 4.98 15.55
C MET A 144 8.82 6.38 16.00
N ALA A 145 8.36 6.51 17.25
CA ALA A 145 7.82 7.74 17.82
C ALA A 145 8.82 8.94 17.79
N ASP A 146 10.12 8.66 17.86
CA ASP A 146 11.16 9.70 17.88
C ASP A 146 11.29 10.44 16.53
N ARG A 147 11.04 9.76 15.41
CA ARG A 147 11.03 10.40 14.08
C ARG A 147 9.77 11.25 13.90
N TYR A 148 8.63 10.78 14.39
CA TYR A 148 7.37 11.53 14.39
C TYR A 148 7.53 12.89 15.09
N MET A 149 8.11 12.94 16.29
CA MET A 149 8.36 14.16 17.07
C MET A 149 9.26 15.16 16.32
N LYS A 150 10.37 14.67 15.74
CA LYS A 150 11.32 15.51 15.00
C LYS A 150 10.72 16.14 13.74
N TYR A 151 9.75 15.49 13.12
CA TYR A 151 9.07 15.99 11.93
C TYR A 151 7.90 16.93 12.26
N THR A 152 7.20 16.73 13.39
CA THR A 152 6.20 17.70 13.87
C THR A 152 6.83 19.03 14.28
N GLU A 153 8.01 19.00 14.92
CA GLU A 153 8.77 20.21 15.26
C GLU A 153 9.22 20.98 14.02
N LYS A 154 9.72 20.29 12.98
CA LYS A 154 10.11 20.92 11.71
C LYS A 154 8.95 21.55 10.96
N LYS A 155 7.73 21.00 11.09
CA LYS A 155 6.52 21.52 10.47
C LYS A 155 6.09 22.87 11.06
N GLU A 156 6.28 23.07 12.38
CA GLU A 156 5.98 24.36 13.02
C GLU A 156 6.93 25.48 12.58
N VAL A 157 8.17 25.12 12.22
CA VAL A 157 9.18 26.06 11.71
C VAL A 157 8.91 26.47 10.26
N LEU A 158 8.33 25.58 9.45
CA LEU A 158 8.02 25.84 8.03
C LEU A 158 6.67 26.56 7.81
N ASN A 159 5.83 26.68 8.84
CA ASN A 159 4.53 27.36 8.81
C ASN A 159 4.55 28.75 9.48
N LYS A 160 5.74 29.32 9.74
CA LYS A 160 5.94 30.73 10.12
C LYS A 160 6.63 31.46 8.96
#